data_AF-A0A016VJ60-F1
#
_entry.id   AF-A0A016VJ60-F1
#
_cell.length_a   1.000
_cell.length_b   1.000
_cell.length_c   1.000
_cell.angle_alpha   90.00
_cell.angle_beta   90.00
_cell.angle_gamma   90.00
#
_symmetry.space_group_name_H-M   'P 1'
#
loop_
_entity.id
_entity.type
_entity.pdbx_description
1 polymer ?
#
loop_
_entity_poly.entity_id
_entity_poly.type
_entity_poly.pdbx_seq_one_letter_code
_entity_poly.pdbx_strand_id
1 'polypeptide(L)'
;MHNDLVEGGPTAAVGVRPALDESWREFCEITTVDFATYATSIQEAIEQGKFNKLARLLAAAFRTFIEKKADQNKFFIEYQLLTIAALTIKEYNEKLQHVALQKCLLNLLCRMKPMNAERQALIAAMTVTLASGQTIWDPYYMTAFLHDSLGDRNWINKPSSSFISAQIIKSLGTVYPTKDMFAACNLEIDFDFIPDGLGIAIDRYPSPHAKEEIATIALNALAPWWEMRADTTPVLFLRALAPLMALPDVRFNVVKRIDGWLQHVKVVCEVLQKHILATS
;
A
#
# COMPACT_ATOMS: atom_id res chain seq x y z
N MET A 1 29.28 -37.25 13.84
CA MET A 1 28.44 -36.56 14.86
C MET A 1 27.97 -35.26 14.25
N HIS A 2 26.85 -35.32 13.53
CA HIS A 2 26.09 -34.15 13.09
C HIS A 2 25.10 -33.84 14.21
N ASN A 3 25.10 -32.59 14.67
CA ASN A 3 24.07 -32.10 15.57
C ASN A 3 22.93 -31.56 14.72
N ASP A 4 21.79 -32.25 14.81
CA ASP A 4 20.48 -31.81 14.39
C ASP A 4 20.09 -30.56 15.19
N LEU A 5 19.97 -29.41 14.52
CA LEU A 5 19.23 -28.26 15.04
C LEU A 5 17.82 -28.34 14.46
N VAL A 6 16.92 -28.66 15.39
CA VAL A 6 15.47 -28.74 15.30
C VAL A 6 14.89 -27.61 14.42
N GLU A 7 14.24 -28.03 13.33
CA GLU A 7 13.34 -27.20 12.54
C GLU A 7 12.24 -26.62 13.43
N GLY A 8 12.23 -25.30 13.58
CA GLY A 8 11.09 -24.58 14.14
C GLY A 8 9.89 -24.70 13.21
N GLY A 9 8.85 -25.40 13.66
CA GLY A 9 7.55 -25.47 13.00
C GLY A 9 6.88 -24.09 12.83
N PRO A 10 5.74 -24.04 12.10
CA PRO A 10 5.17 -22.79 11.61
C PRO A 10 4.71 -21.92 12.78
N THR A 11 5.43 -20.82 12.99
CA THR A 11 4.94 -19.71 13.81
C THR A 11 3.63 -19.21 13.20
N ALA A 12 2.53 -19.30 13.96
CA ALA A 12 1.26 -18.71 13.58
C ALA A 12 1.48 -17.24 13.17
N ALA A 13 0.93 -16.83 12.02
CA ALA A 13 1.25 -15.56 11.39
C ALA A 13 0.88 -14.36 12.28
N VAL A 14 1.88 -13.54 12.57
CA VAL A 14 1.72 -12.25 13.25
C VAL A 14 0.81 -11.34 12.44
N GLY A 15 -0.34 -10.97 13.02
CA GLY A 15 -1.25 -9.92 12.57
C GLY A 15 -1.87 -10.12 11.17
N VAL A 16 -3.20 -10.28 11.10
CA VAL A 16 -3.88 -10.46 9.80
C VAL A 16 -3.86 -9.13 9.02
N ARG A 17 -3.40 -9.17 7.77
CA ARG A 17 -3.50 -8.04 6.82
C ARG A 17 -4.93 -7.99 6.27
N PRO A 18 -5.53 -6.79 6.05
CA PRO A 18 -6.81 -6.69 5.34
C PRO A 18 -6.78 -7.41 4.00
N ALA A 19 -7.82 -8.17 3.69
CA ALA A 19 -7.94 -8.82 2.39
C ALA A 19 -8.06 -7.78 1.27
N LEU A 20 -7.35 -8.01 0.17
CA LEU A 20 -7.48 -7.18 -1.03
C LEU A 20 -8.78 -7.54 -1.76
N ASP A 21 -9.53 -6.53 -2.18
CA ASP A 21 -10.74 -6.67 -2.96
C ASP A 21 -10.38 -7.16 -4.37
N GLU A 22 -10.89 -8.32 -4.77
CA GLU A 22 -10.68 -8.89 -6.11
C GLU A 22 -11.90 -8.72 -7.04
N SER A 23 -12.95 -7.98 -6.64
CA SER A 23 -14.14 -7.73 -7.47
C SER A 23 -13.84 -7.05 -8.81
N TRP A 24 -12.70 -6.34 -8.91
CA TRP A 24 -12.22 -5.80 -10.19
C TRP A 24 -11.96 -6.87 -11.26
N ARG A 25 -11.79 -8.14 -10.88
CA ARG A 25 -11.63 -9.25 -11.83
C ARG A 25 -12.92 -9.52 -12.60
N GLU A 26 -14.09 -9.41 -11.95
CA GLU A 26 -15.39 -9.60 -12.61
C GLU A 26 -15.59 -8.59 -13.75
N PHE A 27 -15.10 -7.36 -13.56
CA PHE A 27 -15.15 -6.31 -14.58
C PHE A 27 -14.44 -6.67 -15.89
N CYS A 28 -13.40 -7.51 -15.83
CA CYS A 28 -12.60 -7.90 -16.99
C CYS A 28 -12.61 -9.41 -17.27
N GLU A 29 -13.51 -10.16 -16.65
CA GLU A 29 -13.54 -11.63 -16.67
C GLU A 29 -13.61 -12.19 -18.09
N ILE A 30 -14.58 -11.69 -18.88
CA ILE A 30 -14.81 -12.13 -20.26
C ILE A 30 -13.81 -11.54 -21.27
N THR A 31 -12.93 -10.64 -20.83
CA THR A 31 -11.97 -9.98 -21.71
C THR A 31 -10.66 -10.75 -21.72
N THR A 32 -10.31 -11.30 -22.88
CA THR A 32 -9.04 -11.96 -23.14
C THR A 32 -8.08 -11.01 -23.83
N VAL A 33 -6.82 -10.99 -23.38
CA VAL A 33 -5.77 -10.19 -24.01
C VAL A 33 -4.93 -11.07 -24.92
N ASP A 34 -4.99 -10.79 -26.22
CA ASP A 34 -4.01 -11.25 -27.18
C ASP A 34 -2.87 -10.23 -27.25
N PHE A 35 -1.66 -10.67 -26.95
CA PHE A 35 -0.48 -9.80 -26.91
C PHE A 35 -0.08 -9.28 -28.29
N ALA A 36 -0.33 -10.05 -29.36
CA ALA A 36 0.03 -9.64 -30.71
C ALA A 36 -0.84 -8.47 -31.19
N THR A 37 -2.07 -8.38 -30.70
CA THR A 37 -3.08 -7.42 -31.15
C THR A 37 -3.47 -6.41 -30.06
N TYR A 38 -2.79 -6.43 -28.90
CA TYR A 38 -3.12 -5.56 -27.75
C TYR A 38 -3.03 -4.07 -28.07
N ALA A 39 -1.94 -3.64 -28.70
CA ALA A 39 -1.75 -2.24 -29.11
C ALA A 39 -2.85 -1.77 -30.07
N THR A 40 -3.14 -2.60 -31.08
CA THR A 40 -4.19 -2.35 -32.07
C THR A 40 -5.58 -2.27 -31.41
N SER A 41 -5.88 -3.22 -30.51
CA SER A 41 -7.16 -3.25 -29.78
C SER A 41 -7.38 -2.00 -28.93
N ILE A 42 -6.31 -1.47 -28.33
CA ILE A 42 -6.34 -0.21 -27.58
C ILE A 42 -6.62 0.95 -28.54
N GLN A 43 -5.89 1.03 -29.65
CA GLN A 43 -6.04 2.11 -30.63
C GLN A 43 -7.45 2.15 -31.22
N GLU A 44 -8.00 0.99 -31.61
CA GLU A 44 -9.37 0.88 -32.10
C GLU A 44 -10.40 1.33 -31.06
N ALA A 45 -10.19 0.99 -29.78
CA ALA A 45 -11.09 1.44 -28.72
C ALA A 45 -11.04 2.95 -28.52
N ILE A 46 -9.86 3.57 -28.66
CA ILE A 46 -9.67 5.03 -28.60
C ILE A 46 -10.37 5.70 -29.77
N GLU A 47 -10.12 5.25 -31.00
CA GLU A 47 -10.69 5.83 -32.23
C GLU A 47 -12.22 5.73 -32.25
N GLN A 48 -12.78 4.66 -31.70
CA GLN A 48 -14.22 4.47 -31.57
C GLN A 48 -14.81 5.18 -30.32
N GLY A 49 -13.99 5.86 -29.51
CA GLY A 49 -14.43 6.52 -28.28
C GLY A 49 -14.94 5.59 -27.18
N LYS A 50 -14.59 4.30 -27.22
CA LYS A 50 -15.10 3.25 -26.31
C LYS A 50 -14.23 3.13 -25.05
N PHE A 51 -14.18 4.17 -24.22
CA PHE A 51 -13.31 4.22 -23.04
C PHE A 51 -13.65 3.20 -21.95
N ASN A 52 -14.90 2.75 -21.82
CA ASN A 52 -15.23 1.67 -20.89
C ASN A 52 -14.62 0.33 -21.36
N LYS A 53 -14.68 0.03 -22.67
CA LYS A 53 -13.98 -1.13 -23.26
C LYS A 53 -12.47 -1.00 -23.05
N LEU A 54 -11.92 0.20 -23.22
CA LEU A 54 -10.50 0.47 -22.99
C LEU A 54 -10.09 0.17 -21.54
N ALA A 55 -10.85 0.65 -20.55
CA ALA A 55 -10.60 0.34 -19.14
C ALA A 55 -10.65 -1.17 -18.85
N ARG A 56 -11.58 -1.92 -19.47
CA ARG A 56 -11.64 -3.39 -19.35
C ARG A 56 -10.42 -4.07 -19.97
N LEU A 57 -9.97 -3.62 -21.14
CA LEU A 57 -8.77 -4.13 -21.80
C LEU A 57 -7.52 -3.93 -20.94
N LEU A 58 -7.36 -2.75 -20.34
CA LEU A 58 -6.26 -2.46 -19.42
C LEU A 58 -6.32 -3.36 -18.18
N ALA A 59 -7.50 -3.48 -17.54
CA ALA A 59 -7.69 -4.34 -16.37
C ALA A 59 -7.44 -5.83 -16.70
N ALA A 60 -7.85 -6.30 -17.88
CA ALA A 60 -7.57 -7.66 -18.36
C ALA A 60 -6.07 -7.89 -18.61
N ALA A 61 -5.35 -6.89 -19.13
CA ALA A 61 -3.91 -6.97 -19.34
C ALA A 61 -3.16 -7.09 -18.00
N PHE A 62 -3.56 -6.27 -17.02
CA PHE A 62 -3.05 -6.33 -15.65
C PHE A 62 -3.38 -7.64 -14.94
N ARG A 63 -4.60 -8.18 -15.12
CA ARG A 63 -4.98 -9.53 -14.67
C ARG A 63 -4.03 -10.58 -15.23
N THR A 64 -3.86 -10.58 -16.55
CA THR A 64 -3.01 -11.53 -17.26
C THR A 64 -1.55 -11.43 -16.79
N PHE A 65 -1.08 -10.21 -16.55
CA PHE A 65 0.24 -9.94 -15.99
C PHE A 65 0.40 -10.53 -14.58
N ILE A 66 -0.59 -10.37 -13.69
CA ILE A 66 -0.56 -10.98 -12.34
C ILE A 66 -0.54 -12.51 -12.43
N GLU A 67 -1.38 -13.10 -13.27
CA GLU A 67 -1.51 -14.56 -13.40
C GLU A 67 -0.22 -15.19 -13.95
N LYS A 68 0.43 -14.55 -14.93
CA LYS A 68 1.64 -15.07 -15.57
C LYS A 68 2.94 -14.75 -14.82
N LYS A 69 2.88 -13.92 -13.76
CA LYS A 69 4.01 -13.57 -12.90
C LYS A 69 4.66 -14.78 -12.23
N ALA A 70 3.96 -15.90 -12.06
CA ALA A 70 4.55 -17.13 -11.53
C ALA A 70 5.56 -17.77 -12.49
N ASP A 71 5.47 -17.48 -13.80
CA ASP A 71 6.29 -18.05 -14.87
C ASP A 71 7.34 -17.05 -15.41
N GLN A 72 8.09 -16.40 -14.51
CA GLN A 72 9.02 -15.29 -14.81
C GLN A 72 10.06 -15.59 -15.89
N ASN A 73 10.44 -16.86 -16.07
CA ASN A 73 11.44 -17.28 -17.05
C ASN A 73 10.94 -17.24 -18.52
N LYS A 74 9.68 -16.87 -18.78
CA LYS A 74 9.08 -16.91 -20.13
C LYS A 74 8.40 -15.61 -20.58
N PHE A 75 8.40 -14.55 -19.77
CA PHE A 75 7.47 -13.44 -19.98
C PHE A 75 8.16 -12.13 -20.44
N PHE A 76 8.70 -12.13 -21.66
CA PHE A 76 9.26 -10.93 -22.32
C PHE A 76 8.22 -9.86 -22.68
N ILE A 77 6.93 -10.21 -22.70
CA ILE A 77 5.82 -9.39 -23.18
C ILE A 77 5.32 -8.38 -22.11
N GLU A 78 5.76 -8.53 -20.85
CA GLU A 78 5.37 -7.66 -19.73
C GLU A 78 5.63 -6.18 -19.98
N TYR A 79 6.81 -5.84 -20.49
CA TYR A 79 7.20 -4.45 -20.70
C TYR A 79 6.33 -3.79 -21.75
N GLN A 80 6.03 -4.50 -22.84
CA GLN A 80 5.18 -3.96 -23.89
C GLN A 80 3.77 -3.66 -23.36
N LEU A 81 3.19 -4.58 -22.57
CA LEU A 81 1.88 -4.37 -21.94
C LEU A 81 1.87 -3.16 -21.02
N LEU A 82 2.84 -3.08 -20.09
CA LEU A 82 2.94 -2.01 -19.12
C LEU A 82 3.23 -0.66 -19.78
N THR A 83 4.10 -0.64 -20.79
CA THR A 83 4.42 0.58 -21.54
C THR A 83 3.22 1.10 -22.31
N ILE A 84 2.50 0.23 -23.04
CA ILE A 84 1.28 0.64 -23.76
C ILE A 84 0.24 1.14 -22.76
N ALA A 85 0.00 0.39 -21.68
CA ALA A 85 -0.95 0.81 -20.64
C ALA A 85 -0.56 2.17 -20.01
N ALA A 86 0.72 2.39 -19.75
CA ALA A 86 1.20 3.63 -19.16
C ALA A 86 1.03 4.83 -20.11
N LEU A 87 1.35 4.66 -21.40
CA LEU A 87 1.14 5.70 -22.40
C LEU A 87 -0.34 6.03 -22.55
N THR A 88 -1.19 5.00 -22.65
CA THR A 88 -2.65 5.16 -22.74
C THR A 88 -3.23 5.86 -21.51
N ILE A 89 -2.83 5.46 -20.30
CA ILE A 89 -3.28 6.10 -19.07
C ILE A 89 -2.80 7.55 -19.03
N LYS A 90 -1.53 7.83 -19.34
CA LYS A 90 -0.99 9.19 -19.35
C LYS A 90 -1.81 10.12 -20.24
N GLU A 91 -2.12 9.69 -21.46
CA GLU A 91 -2.79 10.51 -22.47
C GLU A 91 -4.31 10.63 -22.25
N TYR A 92 -4.96 9.55 -21.79
CA TYR A 92 -6.42 9.46 -21.70
C TYR A 92 -6.96 9.37 -20.26
N ASN A 93 -6.16 9.74 -19.24
CA ASN A 93 -6.49 9.57 -17.82
C ASN A 93 -7.89 10.12 -17.46
N GLU A 94 -8.27 11.29 -17.97
CA GLU A 94 -9.55 11.94 -17.66
C GLU A 94 -10.74 11.09 -18.09
N LYS A 95 -10.60 10.32 -19.18
CA LYS A 95 -11.63 9.43 -19.73
C LYS A 95 -11.55 8.01 -19.16
N LEU A 96 -10.49 7.70 -18.42
CA LEU A 96 -10.19 6.38 -17.84
C LEU A 96 -10.40 6.33 -16.32
N GLN A 97 -11.16 7.26 -15.77
CA GLN A 97 -11.52 7.35 -14.35
C GLN A 97 -12.53 6.26 -13.92
N HIS A 98 -12.17 4.99 -14.09
CA HIS A 98 -13.00 3.85 -13.79
C HIS A 98 -12.55 3.17 -12.49
N VAL A 99 -13.47 3.03 -11.52
CA VAL A 99 -13.17 2.49 -10.18
C VAL A 99 -12.53 1.10 -10.25
N ALA A 100 -13.05 0.18 -11.07
CA ALA A 100 -12.48 -1.17 -11.20
C ALA A 100 -11.02 -1.16 -11.71
N LEU A 101 -10.66 -0.25 -12.62
CA LEU A 101 -9.29 -0.11 -13.10
C LEU A 101 -8.38 0.40 -11.98
N GLN A 102 -8.87 1.34 -11.17
CA GLN A 102 -8.14 1.83 -9.99
C GLN A 102 -7.92 0.74 -8.95
N LYS A 103 -8.96 -0.05 -8.62
CA LYS A 103 -8.86 -1.19 -7.70
C LYS A 103 -7.87 -2.24 -8.20
N CYS A 104 -7.83 -2.48 -9.52
CA CYS A 104 -6.85 -3.37 -10.15
C CYS A 104 -5.41 -2.88 -9.94
N LEU A 105 -5.14 -1.60 -10.21
CA LEU A 105 -3.81 -0.99 -10.01
C LEU A 105 -3.39 -0.94 -8.53
N LEU A 106 -4.31 -0.66 -7.61
CA LEU A 106 -4.04 -0.73 -6.16
C LEU A 106 -3.71 -2.17 -5.73
N ASN A 107 -4.37 -3.18 -6.29
CA ASN A 107 -4.00 -4.59 -6.08
C ASN A 107 -2.58 -4.89 -6.58
N LEU A 108 -2.24 -4.42 -7.79
CA LEU A 108 -0.91 -4.57 -8.36
C LEU A 108 0.17 -3.96 -7.47
N LEU A 109 -0.06 -2.75 -6.94
CA LEU A 109 0.84 -2.10 -5.99
C LEU A 109 1.11 -2.97 -4.76
N CYS A 110 0.09 -3.63 -4.23
CA CYS A 110 0.24 -4.52 -3.07
C CYS A 110 0.93 -5.85 -3.42
N ARG A 111 1.04 -6.21 -4.71
CA ARG A 111 1.60 -7.49 -5.19
C ARG A 111 2.85 -7.31 -6.05
N MET A 112 3.62 -6.25 -5.82
CA MET A 112 4.76 -5.92 -6.68
C MET A 112 5.96 -6.87 -6.57
N LYS A 113 6.23 -7.52 -5.44
CA LYS A 113 7.43 -8.38 -5.32
C LYS A 113 7.30 -9.70 -6.08
N PRO A 114 8.30 -10.14 -6.87
CA PRO A 114 9.68 -9.63 -6.91
C PRO A 114 10.01 -8.73 -8.13
N MET A 115 9.08 -7.90 -8.64
CA MET A 115 9.36 -6.98 -9.76
C MET A 115 10.53 -6.04 -9.44
N ASN A 116 11.30 -5.63 -10.45
CA ASN A 116 12.36 -4.63 -10.30
C ASN A 116 11.80 -3.22 -10.01
N ALA A 117 12.69 -2.32 -9.57
CA ALA A 117 12.31 -0.97 -9.14
C ALA A 117 11.65 -0.16 -10.26
N GLU A 118 12.08 -0.32 -11.51
CA GLU A 118 11.55 0.39 -12.67
C GLU A 118 10.10 0.01 -12.94
N ARG A 119 9.77 -1.29 -12.89
CA ARG A 119 8.38 -1.78 -13.05
C ARG A 119 7.50 -1.31 -11.90
N GLN A 120 8.01 -1.35 -10.68
CA GLN A 120 7.29 -0.85 -9.51
C GLN A 120 6.95 0.64 -9.66
N ALA A 121 7.93 1.44 -10.07
CA ALA A 121 7.75 2.86 -10.32
C ALA A 121 6.74 3.14 -11.44
N LEU A 122 6.75 2.35 -12.52
CA LEU A 122 5.79 2.50 -13.63
C LEU A 122 4.36 2.18 -13.20
N ILE A 123 4.14 1.11 -12.41
CA ILE A 123 2.83 0.78 -11.85
C ILE A 123 2.37 1.89 -10.88
N ALA A 124 3.26 2.37 -10.02
CA ALA A 124 2.96 3.50 -9.13
C ALA A 124 2.58 4.77 -9.91
N ALA A 125 3.32 5.10 -10.97
CA ALA A 125 3.02 6.25 -11.82
C ALA A 125 1.63 6.14 -12.45
N MET A 126 1.28 5.01 -13.05
CA MET A 126 -0.07 4.78 -13.60
C MET A 126 -1.16 4.94 -12.53
N THR A 127 -0.93 4.37 -11.35
CA THR A 127 -1.88 4.43 -10.24
C THR A 127 -2.08 5.86 -9.73
N VAL A 128 -0.99 6.61 -9.58
CA VAL A 128 -1.00 8.03 -9.18
C VAL A 128 -1.68 8.89 -10.23
N THR A 129 -1.39 8.68 -11.52
CA THR A 129 -2.02 9.43 -12.60
C THR A 129 -3.54 9.28 -12.56
N LEU A 130 -4.07 8.06 -12.47
CA LEU A 130 -5.52 7.87 -12.35
C LEU A 130 -6.06 8.43 -11.03
N ALA A 131 -5.39 8.17 -9.90
CA ALA A 131 -5.80 8.68 -8.59
C ALA A 131 -5.90 10.21 -8.54
N SER A 132 -4.99 10.91 -9.22
CA SER A 132 -4.95 12.37 -9.26
C SER A 132 -6.16 12.99 -9.97
N GLY A 133 -6.75 12.28 -10.94
CA GLY A 133 -7.95 12.71 -11.65
C GLY A 133 -9.25 12.46 -10.90
N GLN A 134 -9.23 11.73 -9.78
CA GLN A 134 -10.41 11.45 -8.97
C GLN A 134 -10.57 12.48 -7.84
N THR A 135 -11.68 13.21 -7.83
CA THR A 135 -11.98 14.17 -6.75
C THR A 135 -12.38 13.47 -5.45
N ILE A 136 -13.13 12.38 -5.54
CA ILE A 136 -13.57 11.55 -4.43
C ILE A 136 -13.02 10.14 -4.63
N TRP A 137 -12.44 9.55 -3.60
CA TRP A 137 -11.83 8.24 -3.67
C TRP A 137 -12.74 7.13 -3.15
N ASP A 138 -12.60 5.96 -3.76
CA ASP A 138 -13.21 4.72 -3.27
C ASP A 138 -12.54 4.30 -1.95
N PRO A 139 -13.29 3.85 -0.93
CA PRO A 139 -12.74 3.40 0.35
C PRO A 139 -11.65 2.32 0.23
N TYR A 140 -11.59 1.61 -0.90
CA TYR A 140 -10.56 0.61 -1.16
C TYR A 140 -9.12 1.14 -1.11
N TYR A 141 -8.89 2.43 -1.36
CA TYR A 141 -7.55 3.01 -1.16
C TYR A 141 -7.09 2.87 0.30
N MET A 142 -7.99 3.00 1.28
CA MET A 142 -7.68 2.76 2.69
C MET A 142 -7.33 1.29 2.93
N THR A 143 -8.10 0.35 2.37
CA THR A 143 -7.83 -1.09 2.47
C THR A 143 -6.46 -1.44 1.89
N ALA A 144 -6.13 -0.95 0.69
CA ALA A 144 -4.84 -1.18 0.04
C ALA A 144 -3.68 -0.55 0.84
N PHE A 145 -3.88 0.66 1.38
CA PHE A 145 -2.91 1.32 2.23
C PHE A 145 -2.62 0.53 3.50
N LEU A 146 -3.65 0.03 4.19
CA LEU A 146 -3.50 -0.76 5.42
C LEU A 146 -2.89 -2.13 5.14
N HIS A 147 -3.29 -2.78 4.05
CA HIS A 147 -2.69 -4.03 3.60
C HIS A 147 -1.17 -3.91 3.46
N ASP A 148 -0.70 -2.87 2.78
CA ASP A 148 0.73 -2.65 2.57
C ASP A 148 1.42 -2.13 3.84
N SER A 149 0.75 -1.27 4.64
CA SER A 149 1.27 -0.71 5.90
C SER A 149 1.57 -1.77 6.96
N LEU A 150 0.68 -2.76 7.08
CA LEU A 150 0.76 -3.90 8.00
C LEU A 150 1.52 -5.08 7.39
N GLY A 151 1.91 -4.97 6.12
CA GLY A 151 2.64 -6.00 5.38
C GLY A 151 4.07 -5.56 5.03
N ASP A 152 4.48 -5.88 3.81
CA ASP A 152 5.89 -5.76 3.39
C ASP A 152 6.27 -4.35 2.92
N ARG A 153 5.36 -3.37 3.05
CA ARG A 153 5.52 -1.96 2.70
C ARG A 153 6.12 -1.74 1.31
N ASN A 154 5.50 -2.35 0.31
CA ASN A 154 5.97 -2.32 -1.06
C ASN A 154 5.87 -0.94 -1.70
N TRP A 155 4.87 -0.13 -1.33
CA TRP A 155 4.61 1.15 -2.00
C TRP A 155 4.37 2.33 -1.06
N ILE A 156 3.83 2.14 0.15
CA ILE A 156 3.36 3.27 0.97
C ILE A 156 4.45 4.29 1.36
N ASN A 157 5.71 3.85 1.44
CA ASN A 157 6.87 4.66 1.78
C ASN A 157 7.75 4.99 0.55
N LYS A 158 7.27 4.71 -0.66
CA LYS A 158 8.04 4.96 -1.89
C LYS A 158 7.74 6.36 -2.44
N PRO A 159 8.76 7.11 -2.90
CA PRO A 159 8.54 8.43 -3.50
C PRO A 159 7.56 8.40 -4.67
N SER A 160 7.55 7.33 -5.46
CA SER A 160 6.67 7.16 -6.63
C SER A 160 5.17 7.09 -6.29
N SER A 161 4.82 6.82 -5.03
CA SER A 161 3.44 6.66 -4.57
C SER A 161 3.11 7.52 -3.35
N SER A 162 4.01 8.44 -2.97
CA SER A 162 3.85 9.35 -1.84
C SER A 162 2.56 10.17 -1.94
N PHE A 163 2.18 10.59 -3.16
CA PHE A 163 0.91 11.24 -3.44
C PHE A 163 -0.27 10.48 -2.83
N ILE A 164 -0.36 9.17 -3.02
CA ILE A 164 -1.48 8.37 -2.53
C ILE A 164 -1.52 8.37 -1.01
N SER A 165 -0.39 8.06 -0.38
CA SER A 165 -0.25 8.05 1.08
C SER A 165 -0.60 9.43 1.69
N ALA A 166 -0.13 10.52 1.09
CA ALA A 166 -0.38 11.88 1.56
C ALA A 166 -1.88 12.24 1.54
N GLN A 167 -2.62 11.90 0.48
CA GLN A 167 -4.06 12.19 0.42
C GLN A 167 -4.85 11.37 1.45
N ILE A 168 -4.49 10.09 1.68
CA ILE A 168 -5.14 9.24 2.70
C ILE A 168 -4.94 9.83 4.09
N ILE A 169 -3.70 10.15 4.45
CA ILE A 169 -3.36 10.74 5.75
C ILE A 169 -4.03 12.09 5.95
N LYS A 170 -4.04 12.93 4.92
CA LYS A 170 -4.76 14.21 4.94
C LYS A 170 -6.24 14.03 5.28
N SER A 171 -6.87 13.03 4.69
CA SER A 171 -8.31 12.75 4.86
C SER A 171 -8.62 12.20 6.26
N LEU A 172 -7.71 11.43 6.84
CA LEU A 172 -7.79 11.00 8.25
C LEU A 172 -7.64 12.16 9.23
N GLY A 173 -6.95 13.24 8.83
CA GLY A 173 -6.70 14.41 9.66
C GLY A 173 -5.50 14.28 10.59
N THR A 174 -4.60 13.32 10.34
CA THR A 174 -3.39 13.16 11.15
C THR A 174 -2.41 14.30 10.90
N VAL A 175 -2.00 14.96 11.98
CA VAL A 175 -1.01 16.03 11.98
C VAL A 175 0.30 15.49 12.54
N TYR A 176 1.35 15.55 11.74
CA TYR A 176 2.70 15.19 12.19
C TYR A 176 3.38 16.39 12.87
N PRO A 177 4.21 16.15 13.90
CA PRO A 177 5.08 17.20 14.44
C PRO A 177 6.04 17.73 13.38
N THR A 178 6.38 19.02 13.46
CA THR A 178 7.35 19.63 12.54
C THR A 178 8.78 19.21 12.89
N LYS A 179 9.72 19.45 11.95
CA LYS A 179 11.15 19.24 12.21
C LYS A 179 11.63 19.97 13.46
N ASP A 180 11.18 21.22 13.62
CA ASP A 180 11.53 22.06 14.77
C ASP A 180 11.00 21.50 16.10
N MET A 181 9.79 20.91 16.09
CA MET A 181 9.24 20.25 17.28
C MET A 181 10.07 19.05 17.71
N PHE A 182 10.58 18.25 16.76
CA PHE A 182 11.47 17.13 17.07
C PHE A 182 12.85 17.60 17.53
N ALA A 183 13.42 18.61 16.88
CA ALA A 183 14.69 19.22 17.29
C ALA A 183 14.62 19.79 18.71
N ALA A 184 13.51 20.45 19.07
CA ALA A 184 13.27 20.95 20.43
C ALA A 184 13.22 19.83 21.49
N CYS A 185 12.89 18.60 21.09
CA CYS A 185 12.92 17.42 21.95
C CYS A 185 14.26 16.65 21.90
N ASN A 186 15.28 17.17 21.19
CA ASN A 186 16.53 16.46 20.90
C ASN A 186 16.31 15.08 20.26
N LEU A 187 15.26 14.94 19.45
CA LEU A 187 14.94 13.72 18.74
C LEU A 187 15.43 13.81 17.29
N GLU A 188 16.39 12.98 16.93
CA GLU A 188 16.73 12.70 15.54
C GLU A 188 15.75 11.65 15.00
N ILE A 189 14.80 12.09 14.19
CA ILE A 189 13.80 11.22 13.59
C ILE A 189 14.07 11.09 12.10
N ASP A 190 14.05 9.85 11.62
CA ASP A 190 13.99 9.53 10.21
C ASP A 190 12.63 9.98 9.64
N PHE A 191 12.63 11.02 8.80
CA PHE A 191 11.40 11.58 8.21
C PHE A 191 10.83 10.70 7.07
N ASP A 192 11.49 9.60 6.70
CA ASP A 192 11.10 8.73 5.58
C ASP A 192 9.72 8.06 5.75
N PHE A 193 9.10 8.17 6.95
CA PHE A 193 7.72 7.71 7.16
C PHE A 193 6.65 8.79 6.99
N ILE A 194 7.01 10.07 6.88
CA ILE A 194 6.08 11.16 6.59
C ILE A 194 6.04 11.34 5.08
N PRO A 195 4.92 11.03 4.40
CA PRO A 195 4.89 11.13 2.96
C PRO A 195 5.01 12.57 2.48
N ASP A 196 5.81 12.74 1.43
CA ASP A 196 5.99 14.01 0.74
C ASP A 196 4.66 14.58 0.24
N GLY A 197 4.53 15.90 0.24
CA GLY A 197 3.35 16.59 -0.27
C GLY A 197 2.14 16.62 0.67
N LEU A 198 2.25 16.12 1.90
CA LEU A 198 1.15 16.16 2.88
C LEU A 198 0.60 17.59 3.11
N GLY A 199 1.47 18.61 3.10
CA GLY A 199 1.08 20.02 3.27
C GLY A 199 0.19 20.58 2.15
N ILE A 200 0.24 19.99 0.95
CA ILE A 200 -0.55 20.38 -0.23
C ILE A 200 -1.61 19.32 -0.60
N ALA A 201 -1.73 18.26 0.20
CA ALA A 201 -2.72 17.21 -0.03
C ALA A 201 -4.15 17.73 0.20
N ILE A 202 -5.10 17.12 -0.50
CA ILE A 202 -6.52 17.46 -0.45
C ILE A 202 -7.28 16.31 0.22
N ASP A 203 -8.37 16.62 0.89
CA ASP A 203 -9.27 15.61 1.46
C ASP A 203 -10.02 14.91 0.32
N ARG A 204 -9.77 13.61 0.14
CA ARG A 204 -10.41 12.76 -0.90
C ARG A 204 -11.64 12.01 -0.36
N TYR A 205 -11.95 12.18 0.92
CA TYR A 205 -13.12 11.63 1.60
C TYR A 205 -13.85 12.75 2.35
N PRO A 206 -14.36 13.78 1.65
CA PRO A 206 -14.80 15.01 2.27
C PRO A 206 -16.10 14.88 3.08
N SER A 207 -16.90 13.83 2.85
CA SER A 207 -18.19 13.65 3.54
C SER A 207 -18.01 12.97 4.90
N PRO A 208 -18.84 13.29 5.92
CA PRO A 208 -18.77 12.63 7.22
C PRO A 208 -18.91 11.11 7.13
N HIS A 209 -19.79 10.64 6.25
CA HIS A 209 -20.00 9.21 6.01
C HIS A 209 -18.75 8.53 5.43
N ALA A 210 -18.08 9.15 4.46
CA ALA A 210 -16.84 8.60 3.90
C ALA A 210 -15.72 8.56 4.94
N LYS A 211 -15.66 9.55 5.85
CA LYS A 211 -14.69 9.55 6.96
C LYS A 211 -14.95 8.43 7.97
N GLU A 212 -16.21 8.23 8.32
CA GLU A 212 -16.63 7.13 9.19
C GLU A 212 -16.32 5.76 8.56
N GLU A 213 -16.53 5.62 7.25
CA GLU A 213 -16.24 4.39 6.51
C GLU A 213 -14.74 4.06 6.51
N ILE A 214 -13.87 5.00 6.14
CA ILE A 214 -12.41 4.76 6.15
C ILE A 214 -11.87 4.55 7.57
N ALA A 215 -12.46 5.21 8.59
CA ALA A 215 -12.12 4.99 9.98
C ALA A 215 -12.51 3.58 10.42
N THR A 216 -13.70 3.12 10.06
CA THR A 216 -14.18 1.76 10.35
C THR A 216 -13.29 0.71 9.71
N ILE A 217 -12.90 0.89 8.44
CA ILE A 217 -11.93 0.02 7.75
C ILE A 217 -10.61 -0.03 8.54
N ALA A 218 -10.09 1.11 8.96
CA ALA A 218 -8.85 1.19 9.73
C ALA A 218 -8.96 0.48 11.09
N LEU A 219 -10.00 0.75 11.86
CA LEU A 219 -10.18 0.14 13.18
C LEU A 219 -10.36 -1.37 13.10
N ASN A 220 -11.13 -1.86 12.12
CA ASN A 220 -11.29 -3.29 11.88
C ASN A 220 -9.97 -3.96 11.47
N ALA A 221 -9.15 -3.30 10.66
CA ALA A 221 -7.83 -3.80 10.27
C ALA A 221 -6.87 -3.91 11.46
N LEU A 222 -6.93 -2.97 12.41
CA LEU A 222 -6.06 -2.95 13.59
C LEU A 222 -6.54 -3.89 14.71
N ALA A 223 -7.82 -4.23 14.78
CA ALA A 223 -8.40 -5.02 15.87
C ALA A 223 -7.60 -6.32 16.19
N PRO A 224 -7.22 -7.16 15.21
CA PRO A 224 -6.44 -8.37 15.49
C PRO A 224 -5.04 -8.09 16.05
N TRP A 225 -4.47 -6.94 15.71
CA TRP A 225 -3.14 -6.53 16.14
C TRP A 225 -3.12 -6.02 17.56
N TRP A 226 -4.24 -5.43 18.02
CA TRP A 226 -4.39 -5.09 19.43
C TRP A 226 -4.42 -6.35 20.30
N GLU A 227 -4.98 -7.47 19.86
CA GLU A 227 -4.99 -8.69 20.68
C GLU A 227 -3.60 -9.35 20.82
N MET A 228 -2.59 -8.89 20.09
CA MET A 228 -1.21 -9.35 20.26
C MET A 228 -0.60 -8.92 21.59
N ARG A 229 0.28 -9.78 22.13
CA ARG A 229 1.04 -9.44 23.34
C ARG A 229 2.00 -8.29 23.08
N ALA A 230 2.13 -7.39 24.05
CA ALA A 230 2.92 -6.16 23.92
C ALA A 230 4.39 -6.42 23.56
N ASP A 231 5.01 -7.46 24.14
CA ASP A 231 6.38 -7.92 23.87
C ASP A 231 6.59 -8.44 22.45
N THR A 232 5.53 -8.81 21.74
CA THR A 232 5.56 -9.31 20.37
C THR A 232 5.17 -8.28 19.32
N THR A 233 4.94 -7.03 19.72
CA THR A 233 4.38 -6.01 18.82
C THR A 233 5.38 -5.63 17.72
N PRO A 234 5.08 -5.87 16.43
CA PRO A 234 6.04 -5.61 15.38
C PRO A 234 6.24 -4.12 15.12
N VAL A 235 7.47 -3.72 14.79
CA VAL A 235 7.80 -2.34 14.39
C VAL A 235 6.92 -1.86 13.23
N LEU A 236 6.58 -2.75 12.30
CA LEU A 236 5.70 -2.45 11.16
C LEU A 236 4.30 -2.03 11.60
N PHE A 237 3.77 -2.66 12.66
CA PHE A 237 2.50 -2.27 13.24
C PHE A 237 2.59 -0.87 13.86
N LEU A 238 3.61 -0.59 14.66
CA LEU A 238 3.82 0.75 15.24
C LEU A 238 3.90 1.83 14.16
N ARG A 239 4.61 1.56 13.05
CA ARG A 239 4.67 2.47 11.91
C ARG A 239 3.32 2.61 11.18
N ALA A 240 2.45 1.61 11.21
CA ALA A 240 1.12 1.66 10.61
C ALA A 240 0.14 2.49 11.46
N LEU A 241 0.39 2.63 12.76
CA LEU A 241 -0.43 3.45 13.67
C LEU A 241 -0.21 4.95 13.48
N ALA A 242 1.03 5.36 13.18
CA ALA A 242 1.39 6.78 13.01
C ALA A 242 0.42 7.57 12.11
N PRO A 243 0.09 7.14 10.88
CA PRO A 243 -0.86 7.85 10.01
C PRO A 243 -2.31 7.83 10.54
N LEU A 244 -2.64 6.97 11.50
CA LEU A 244 -3.98 6.78 12.05
C LEU A 244 -4.20 7.49 13.39
N MET A 245 -3.22 8.27 13.88
CA MET A 245 -3.26 8.91 15.19
C MET A 245 -4.34 9.98 15.33
N ALA A 246 -4.98 10.43 14.25
CA ALA A 246 -6.19 11.26 14.32
C ALA A 246 -7.43 10.51 14.84
N LEU A 247 -7.46 9.18 14.78
CA LEU A 247 -8.56 8.36 15.29
C LEU A 247 -8.49 8.25 16.83
N PRO A 248 -9.54 8.63 17.57
CA PRO A 248 -9.55 8.57 19.03
C PRO A 248 -9.26 7.17 19.58
N ASP A 249 -9.86 6.14 19.00
CA ASP A 249 -9.70 4.74 19.40
C ASP A 249 -8.26 4.25 19.25
N VAL A 250 -7.56 4.71 18.20
CA VAL A 250 -6.14 4.40 18.00
C VAL A 250 -5.31 5.03 19.10
N ARG A 251 -5.50 6.32 19.39
CA ARG A 251 -4.77 7.01 20.48
C ARG A 251 -5.03 6.35 21.82
N PHE A 252 -6.28 6.00 22.12
CA PHE A 252 -6.65 5.36 23.36
C PHE A 252 -5.97 3.99 23.53
N ASN A 253 -5.94 3.17 22.48
CA ASN A 253 -5.26 1.88 22.52
C ASN A 253 -3.74 2.02 22.63
N VAL A 254 -3.14 3.01 21.97
CA VAL A 254 -1.71 3.32 22.13
C VAL A 254 -1.39 3.70 23.57
N VAL A 255 -2.14 4.62 24.18
CA VAL A 255 -1.89 5.07 25.57
C VAL A 255 -1.95 3.90 26.56
N LYS A 256 -2.89 2.95 26.38
CA LYS A 256 -2.99 1.76 27.24
C LYS A 256 -1.78 0.82 27.17
N ARG A 257 -1.00 0.89 26.09
CA ARG A 257 0.02 -0.12 25.75
C ARG A 257 1.43 0.45 25.70
N ILE A 258 1.57 1.77 25.55
CA ILE A 258 2.86 2.43 25.31
C ILE A 258 3.86 2.17 26.42
N ASP A 259 3.44 2.16 27.68
CA ASP A 259 4.32 1.85 28.81
C ASP A 259 4.87 0.42 28.73
N GLY A 260 4.02 -0.55 28.38
CA GLY A 260 4.44 -1.93 28.16
C GLY A 260 5.45 -2.03 27.01
N TRP A 261 5.15 -1.42 25.86
CA TRP A 261 6.08 -1.39 24.72
C TRP A 261 7.43 -0.75 25.09
N LEU A 262 7.42 0.38 25.80
CA LEU A 262 8.63 1.09 26.21
C LEU A 262 9.46 0.29 27.22
N GLN A 263 8.81 -0.38 28.17
CA GLN A 263 9.49 -1.27 29.13
C GLN A 263 10.21 -2.41 28.41
N HIS A 264 9.59 -3.02 27.41
CA HIS A 264 10.21 -4.09 26.64
C HIS A 264 11.41 -3.61 25.81
N VAL A 265 11.33 -2.45 25.14
CA VAL A 265 12.46 -1.91 24.38
C VAL A 265 13.67 -1.63 25.29
N LYS A 266 13.46 -1.05 26.47
CA LYS A 266 14.53 -0.81 27.44
C LYS A 266 15.22 -2.11 27.86
N VAL A 267 14.45 -3.15 28.19
CA VAL A 267 15.00 -4.46 28.57
C VAL A 267 15.82 -5.09 27.44
N VAL A 268 15.36 -5.02 26.19
CA VAL A 268 16.10 -5.55 25.03
C VAL A 268 17.42 -4.80 24.82
N CYS A 269 17.41 -3.47 24.91
CA CYS A 269 18.63 -2.67 24.77
C CYS A 269 19.65 -2.97 25.88
N GLU A 270 19.21 -3.09 27.14
CA GLU A 270 20.08 -3.44 28.26
C GLU A 270 20.67 -4.85 28.14
N VAL A 271 19.88 -5.82 27.68
CA VAL A 271 20.35 -7.19 27.43
C VAL A 271 21.37 -7.23 26.31
N LEU A 272 21.11 -6.53 25.20
CA LEU A 272 22.05 -6.44 24.07
C LEU A 272 23.35 -5.75 24.46
N GLN A 273 23.29 -4.64 25.22
CA GLN A 273 24.50 -3.97 25.72
C GLN A 273 25.33 -4.88 26.62
N LYS A 274 24.69 -5.59 27.56
CA LYS A 274 25.38 -6.56 28.43
C LYS A 274 25.99 -7.71 27.64
N HIS A 275 25.34 -8.16 26.58
CA HIS A 275 25.86 -9.23 25.73
C HIS A 275 27.08 -8.76 24.93
N ILE A 276 27.01 -7.57 24.32
CA ILE A 276 28.14 -6.97 23.59
C ILE A 276 29.35 -6.79 24.52
N LEU A 277 29.12 -6.24 25.72
CA LEU A 277 30.17 -6.03 26.73
C LEU A 277 30.74 -7.32 27.32
N ALA A 278 30.00 -8.43 27.29
CA ALA A 278 30.48 -9.73 27.74
C ALA A 278 31.24 -10.51 26.65
N THR A 279 31.10 -10.10 25.39
CA THR A 279 31.78 -10.70 24.23
C THR A 279 32.97 -9.87 23.72
N SER A 280 33.22 -8.70 24.31
CA SER A 280 34.37 -7.82 24.08
C SER A 280 35.40 -7.96 25.20
#